data_AF-A0A7Y1TNU8-F1
#
_entry.id   AF-A0A7Y1TNU8-F1
#
_cell.length_a   1.000
_cell.length_b   1.000
_cell.length_c   1.000
_cell.angle_alpha   90.00
_cell.angle_beta   90.00
_cell.angle_gamma   90.00
#
_symmetry.space_group_name_H-M   'P 1'
#
loop_
_entity.id
_entity.type
_entity.pdbx_description
1 polymer ?
#
loop_
_entity_poly.entity_id
_entity_poly.type
_entity_poly.pdbx_seq_one_letter_code
_entity_poly.pdbx_strand_id
1 'polypeptide(L)'
;ISDFFVSIATSTTLPIFTFISAGLVNIFVPSGGGQWAIQGPIIIESAIKLGIPLPKAIMALAYGDQITNMLQPFWALPLLGITKLKAKEILPYTILLMFVGTVIYITGLLLF
;
A
#
# COMPACT_ATOMS: atom_id res chain seq x y z
N ILE A 1 16.00 15.54 9.74
CA ILE A 1 15.23 14.31 9.46
C ILE A 1 14.61 14.38 8.07
N SER A 2 13.85 15.43 7.74
CA SER A 2 13.27 15.61 6.40
C SER A 2 14.30 15.61 5.27
N ASP A 3 15.45 16.26 5.45
CA ASP A 3 16.52 16.30 4.42
C ASP A 3 17.13 14.92 4.14
N PHE A 4 17.16 14.03 5.13
CA PHE A 4 17.61 12.65 4.94
C PHE A 4 16.64 11.90 4.01
N PHE A 5 15.34 12.00 4.28
CA PHE A 5 14.31 11.37 3.42
C PHE A 5 14.27 11.97 2.01
N VAL A 6 14.47 13.28 1.87
CA VAL A 6 14.60 13.94 0.57
C VAL A 6 15.85 13.44 -0.18
N SER A 7 16.98 13.26 0.51
CA SER A 7 18.24 12.81 -0.11
C SER A 7 18.19 11.39 -0.66
N ILE A 8 17.32 10.53 -0.08
CA ILE A 8 17.13 9.15 -0.54
C ILE A 8 15.92 8.99 -1.46
N ALA A 9 15.07 10.01 -1.62
CA ALA A 9 13.86 9.97 -2.44
C ALA A 9 14.22 10.21 -3.91
N THR A 10 14.49 9.13 -4.63
CA THR A 10 14.78 9.07 -6.06
C THR A 10 13.55 8.59 -6.82
N SER A 11 13.64 8.58 -8.15
CA SER A 11 12.62 7.98 -9.04
C SER A 11 12.31 6.51 -8.73
N THR A 12 13.24 5.79 -8.09
CA THR A 12 13.09 4.38 -7.74
C THR A 12 12.58 4.19 -6.31
N THR A 13 13.08 4.97 -5.37
CA THR A 13 12.83 4.78 -3.93
C THR A 13 11.57 5.49 -3.44
N LEU A 14 11.18 6.63 -4.03
CA LEU A 14 9.96 7.32 -3.62
C LEU A 14 8.73 6.42 -3.78
N PRO A 15 8.47 5.75 -4.93
CA PRO A 15 7.32 4.87 -5.07
C PRO A 15 7.33 3.72 -4.04
N ILE A 16 8.50 3.18 -3.69
CA ILE A 16 8.60 2.10 -2.69
C ILE A 16 8.27 2.63 -1.29
N PHE A 17 8.78 3.80 -0.91
CA PHE A 17 8.45 4.39 0.39
C PHE A 17 6.98 4.80 0.47
N THR A 18 6.41 5.31 -0.63
CA THR A 18 4.97 5.57 -0.72
C THR A 18 4.15 4.29 -0.52
N PHE A 19 4.53 3.19 -1.17
CA PHE A 19 3.90 1.87 -0.99
C PHE A 19 3.93 1.40 0.47
N ILE A 20 5.11 1.47 1.11
CA ILE A 20 5.27 1.05 2.51
C ILE A 20 4.47 1.97 3.46
N SER A 21 4.55 3.29 3.28
CA SER A 21 3.81 4.28 4.07
C SER A 21 2.31 4.04 3.96
N ALA A 22 1.83 3.80 2.74
CA ALA A 22 0.42 3.55 2.47
C ALA A 22 -0.09 2.28 3.16
N GLY A 23 0.67 1.19 3.11
CA GLY A 23 0.31 -0.04 3.83
C GLY A 23 0.33 0.15 5.34
N LEU A 24 1.33 0.85 5.87
CA LEU A 24 1.41 1.13 7.31
C LEU A 24 0.20 1.94 7.79
N VAL A 25 -0.18 2.99 7.06
CA VAL A 25 -1.36 3.82 7.41
C VAL A 25 -2.65 2.99 7.31
N ASN A 26 -2.80 2.16 6.29
CA ASN A 26 -4.00 1.36 6.08
C ASN A 26 -4.24 0.33 7.20
N ILE A 27 -3.18 -0.15 7.89
CA ILE A 27 -3.34 -0.99 9.10
C ILE A 27 -4.14 -0.28 10.20
N PHE A 28 -3.95 1.04 10.35
CA PHE A 28 -4.61 1.84 11.39
C PHE A 28 -5.91 2.49 10.92
N VAL A 29 -5.97 2.92 9.67
CA VAL A 29 -7.11 3.65 9.09
C VAL A 29 -7.46 3.04 7.74
N PRO A 30 -8.28 1.97 7.71
CA PRO A 30 -8.60 1.24 6.48
C PRO A 30 -9.69 1.94 5.67
N SER A 31 -9.32 3.04 5.02
CA SER A 31 -10.22 3.84 4.20
C SER A 31 -9.45 4.46 3.05
N GLY A 32 -9.56 3.89 1.84
CA GLY A 32 -8.85 4.40 0.66
C GLY A 32 -9.17 5.87 0.36
N GLY A 33 -10.43 6.30 0.53
CA GLY A 33 -10.82 7.70 0.35
C GLY A 33 -10.26 8.65 1.41
N GLY A 34 -10.31 8.26 2.68
CA GLY A 34 -9.73 9.05 3.78
C GLY A 34 -8.20 9.11 3.70
N GLN A 35 -7.58 8.00 3.34
CA GLN A 35 -6.15 7.89 3.11
C GLN A 35 -5.70 8.75 1.92
N TRP A 36 -6.46 8.72 0.82
CA TRP A 36 -6.21 9.59 -0.33
C TRP A 36 -6.31 11.07 0.02
N ALA A 37 -7.32 11.47 0.80
CA ALA A 37 -7.50 12.86 1.22
C ALA A 37 -6.31 13.42 2.00
N ILE A 38 -5.57 12.57 2.73
CA ILE A 38 -4.43 12.97 3.55
C ILE A 38 -3.09 12.76 2.81
N GLN A 39 -2.82 11.55 2.32
CA GLN A 39 -1.53 11.20 1.70
C GLN A 39 -1.44 11.65 0.24
N GLY A 40 -2.56 11.68 -0.49
CA GLY A 40 -2.60 11.99 -1.91
C GLY A 40 -1.92 13.31 -2.27
N PRO A 41 -2.30 14.45 -1.66
CA PRO A 41 -1.67 15.75 -1.94
C PRO A 41 -0.15 15.74 -1.72
N ILE A 42 0.32 15.13 -0.62
CA ILE A 42 1.74 15.04 -0.26
C ILE A 42 2.52 14.23 -1.30
N ILE A 43 1.94 13.11 -1.75
CA ILE A 43 2.55 12.22 -2.74
C ILE A 43 2.62 12.90 -4.11
N ILE A 44 1.55 13.60 -4.52
CA ILE A 44 1.51 14.36 -5.77
C ILE A 44 2.58 15.46 -5.76
N GLU A 45 2.66 16.24 -4.70
CA GLU A 45 3.65 17.32 -4.58
C GLU A 45 5.08 16.77 -4.62
N SER A 46 5.33 15.65 -3.93
CA SER A 46 6.63 14.98 -3.91
C SER A 46 7.01 14.43 -5.29
N ALA A 47 6.06 13.82 -6.00
CA ALA A 47 6.26 13.29 -7.34
C ALA A 47 6.57 14.42 -8.34
N ILE A 48 5.86 15.55 -8.29
CA ILE A 48 6.14 16.72 -9.14
C ILE A 48 7.54 17.27 -8.87
N LYS A 49 7.92 17.45 -7.60
CA LYS A 49 9.25 17.97 -7.22
C LYS A 49 10.40 17.08 -7.71
N LEU A 50 10.18 15.77 -7.73
CA LEU A 50 11.18 14.77 -8.12
C LEU A 50 11.07 14.34 -9.60
N GLY A 51 10.16 14.94 -10.38
CA GLY A 51 9.96 14.60 -11.79
C GLY A 51 9.45 13.17 -12.03
N ILE A 52 8.79 12.57 -11.04
CA ILE A 52 8.26 11.20 -11.12
C ILE A 52 6.88 11.23 -11.77
N PRO A 53 6.57 10.34 -12.72
CA PRO A 53 5.24 10.26 -13.32
C PRO A 53 4.14 10.11 -12.26
N LEU A 54 3.16 11.01 -12.27
CA LEU A 54 2.03 10.96 -11.32
C LEU A 54 1.34 9.61 -11.27
N PRO A 55 1.06 8.91 -12.41
CA PRO A 55 0.45 7.59 -12.35
C PRO A 55 1.25 6.60 -11.50
N LYS A 56 2.59 6.60 -11.60
CA LYS A 56 3.45 5.71 -10.83
C LYS A 56 3.37 5.99 -9.32
N ALA A 57 3.37 7.26 -8.94
CA ALA A 57 3.24 7.67 -7.54
C ALA A 57 1.84 7.35 -6.95
N ILE A 58 0.79 7.55 -7.74
CA ILE A 58 -0.60 7.22 -7.34
C ILE A 58 -0.76 5.70 -7.19
N MET A 59 -0.23 4.92 -8.14
CA MET A 59 -0.28 3.46 -8.07
C MET A 59 0.50 2.92 -6.89
N ALA A 60 1.64 3.54 -6.53
CA ALA A 60 2.37 3.16 -5.33
C ALA A 60 1.51 3.28 -4.05
N LEU A 61 0.76 4.37 -3.92
CA LEU A 61 -0.18 4.56 -2.80
C LEU A 61 -1.29 3.52 -2.84
N ALA A 62 -1.91 3.31 -4.01
CA ALA A 62 -3.01 2.36 -4.17
C ALA A 62 -2.57 0.92 -3.86
N TYR A 63 -1.41 0.49 -4.36
CA TYR A 63 -0.88 -0.84 -4.08
C TYR A 63 -0.55 -1.04 -2.60
N GLY A 64 0.01 -0.01 -1.95
CA GLY A 64 0.31 -0.07 -0.52
C GLY A 64 -0.96 -0.13 0.33
N ASP A 65 -1.99 0.64 0.00
CA ASP A 65 -3.31 0.54 0.63
C ASP A 65 -3.89 -0.89 0.50
N GLN A 66 -3.85 -1.47 -0.71
CA GLN A 66 -4.43 -2.79 -0.95
C GLN A 66 -3.65 -3.94 -0.32
N ILE A 67 -2.33 -3.83 -0.14
CA ILE A 67 -1.55 -4.99 0.31
C ILE A 67 -1.92 -5.40 1.75
N THR A 68 -2.10 -4.43 2.64
CA THR A 68 -2.47 -4.70 4.04
C THR A 68 -3.95 -5.00 4.22
N ASN A 69 -4.81 -4.74 3.22
CA ASN A 69 -6.20 -5.23 3.20
C ASN A 69 -6.25 -6.77 3.14
N MET A 70 -5.19 -7.44 2.69
CA MET A 70 -5.10 -8.89 2.77
C MET A 70 -4.99 -9.38 4.23
N LEU A 71 -4.32 -8.61 5.11
CA LEU A 71 -4.24 -8.93 6.53
C LEU A 71 -5.58 -8.72 7.25
N GLN A 72 -6.31 -7.68 6.88
CA GLN A 72 -7.58 -7.30 7.50
C GLN A 72 -8.76 -8.01 6.80
N PRO A 73 -9.39 -9.02 7.43
CA PRO A 73 -10.39 -9.87 6.76
C PRO A 73 -11.77 -9.20 6.69
N PHE A 74 -11.87 -7.86 6.60
CA PHE A 74 -13.16 -7.15 6.55
C PHE A 74 -13.99 -7.59 5.34
N TRP A 75 -13.34 -7.75 4.19
CA TRP A 75 -13.93 -8.31 2.97
C TRP A 75 -14.38 -9.77 3.14
N ALA A 76 -13.72 -10.51 4.03
CA ALA A 76 -13.97 -11.94 4.25
C ALA A 76 -15.08 -12.19 5.28
N LEU A 77 -15.48 -11.20 6.09
CA LEU A 77 -16.51 -11.40 7.14
C LEU A 77 -17.81 -12.03 6.62
N PRO A 78 -18.38 -11.61 5.47
CA PRO A 78 -19.57 -12.26 4.92
C PRO A 78 -19.31 -13.73 4.56
N LEU A 79 -18.16 -14.01 3.93
CA LEU A 79 -17.79 -15.37 3.52
C LEU A 79 -17.54 -16.29 4.72
N LEU A 80 -16.91 -15.78 5.77
CA LEU A 80 -16.70 -16.50 7.03
C LEU A 80 -18.05 -16.84 7.69
N GLY A 81 -19.04 -15.94 7.62
CA GLY A 81 -20.39 -16.20 8.10
C GLY A 81 -21.09 -17.36 7.37
N ILE A 82 -20.90 -17.45 6.04
CA ILE A 82 -21.48 -18.53 5.22
C ILE A 82 -20.75 -19.87 5.42
N THR A 83 -19.41 -19.83 5.40
CA THR A 83 -18.56 -21.03 5.48
C THR A 83 -18.38 -21.56 6.90
N LYS A 84 -18.77 -20.77 7.91
CA LYS A 84 -18.55 -21.03 9.35
C LYS A 84 -17.08 -21.18 9.73
N LEU A 85 -16.16 -20.75 8.87
CA LEU A 85 -14.74 -20.66 9.18
C LEU A 85 -14.49 -19.52 10.17
N LYS A 86 -13.53 -19.72 11.06
CA LYS A 86 -13.00 -18.69 11.94
C LYS A 86 -11.96 -17.88 11.18
N ALA A 87 -11.89 -16.57 11.43
CA ALA A 87 -10.91 -15.68 10.78
C ALA A 87 -9.46 -16.18 10.93
N LYS A 88 -9.11 -16.78 12.07
CA LYS A 88 -7.78 -17.36 12.32
C LYS A 88 -7.42 -18.52 11.37
N GLU A 89 -8.41 -19.18 10.78
CA GLU A 89 -8.19 -20.33 9.88
C GLU A 89 -7.79 -19.86 8.48
N ILE A 90 -8.22 -18.66 8.06
CA ILE A 90 -7.86 -18.08 6.77
C ILE A 90 -6.60 -17.19 6.84
N LEU A 91 -6.28 -16.66 8.02
CA LEU A 91 -5.21 -15.69 8.23
C LEU A 91 -3.82 -16.14 7.69
N PRO A 92 -3.36 -17.40 7.85
CA PRO A 92 -2.08 -17.82 7.30
C PRO A 92 -2.01 -17.68 5.77
N TYR A 93 -3.13 -17.98 5.08
CA TYR A 93 -3.22 -17.88 3.63
C TYR A 93 -3.21 -16.42 3.18
N THR A 94 -3.93 -15.55 3.89
CA THR A 94 -3.97 -14.14 3.51
C THR A 94 -2.64 -13.43 3.79
N ILE A 95 -1.91 -13.82 4.85
CA ILE A 95 -0.55 -13.36 5.09
C ILE A 95 0.41 -13.84 3.98
N LEU A 96 0.29 -15.10 3.55
CA LEU A 96 1.08 -15.61 2.43
C LEU A 96 0.81 -14.80 1.15
N LEU A 97 -0.47 -14.55 0.84
CA LEU A 97 -0.87 -13.72 -0.30
C LEU A 97 -0.38 -12.27 -0.16
N MET A 98 -0.35 -11.71 1.04
CA MET A 98 0.23 -10.40 1.32
C MET A 98 1.73 -10.36 0.98
N PHE A 99 2.50 -11.38 1.34
CA PHE A 99 3.92 -11.45 0.98
C PHE A 99 4.12 -11.60 -0.54
N VAL A 100 3.36 -12.49 -1.18
CA VAL A 100 3.42 -12.67 -2.64
C VAL A 100 3.02 -11.39 -3.36
N GLY A 101 1.92 -10.75 -2.96
CA GLY A 101 1.46 -9.48 -3.51
C GLY A 101 2.47 -8.35 -3.30
N THR A 102 3.18 -8.34 -2.16
CA THR A 102 4.24 -7.36 -1.90
C THR A 102 5.36 -7.48 -2.93
N VAL A 103 5.81 -8.70 -3.22
CA VAL A 103 6.84 -8.95 -4.25
C VAL A 103 6.34 -8.52 -5.62
N ILE A 104 5.09 -8.86 -5.98
CA ILE A 104 4.50 -8.50 -7.27
C ILE A 104 4.40 -6.98 -7.43
N TYR A 105 3.83 -6.27 -6.45
CA TYR A 105 3.63 -4.82 -6.54
C TYR A 105 4.96 -4.06 -6.51
N ILE A 106 5.92 -4.44 -5.66
CA ILE A 106 7.24 -3.81 -5.66
C ILE A 106 7.95 -4.05 -7.00
N THR A 107 7.89 -5.27 -7.54
CA THR A 107 8.47 -5.56 -8.85
C THR A 107 7.81 -4.73 -9.95
N GLY A 108 6.48 -4.59 -9.91
CA GLY A 108 5.74 -3.73 -10.83
C GLY A 108 6.21 -2.27 -10.76
N LEU A 109 6.34 -1.72 -9.55
CA LEU A 109 6.82 -0.35 -9.33
C LEU A 109 8.29 -0.15 -9.72
N LEU A 110 9.12 -1.20 -9.69
CA LEU A 110 10.50 -1.15 -10.12
C LEU A 110 10.64 -1.18 -11.64
N LEU A 111 9.83 -1.98 -12.32
CA LEU A 111 9.95 -2.21 -13.76
C LEU A 111 9.17 -1.21 -14.63
N PHE A 112 8.06 -0.66 -14.12
CA PHE A 112 7.15 0.24 -14.82
C PHE A 112 6.96 1.52 -14.00
#